data_AF-A0A352Q1J2-F1
#
_entry.id   AF-A0A352Q1J2-F1
#
_cell.length_a   1.000
_cell.length_b   1.000
_cell.length_c   1.000
_cell.angle_alpha   90.00
_cell.angle_beta   90.00
_cell.angle_gamma   90.00
#
_symmetry.space_group_name_H-M   'P 1'
#
loop_
_entity.id
_entity.type
_entity.pdbx_description
1 polymer ?
#
loop_
_entity_poly.entity_id
_entity_poly.type
_entity_poly.pdbx_seq_one_letter_code
_entity_poly.pdbx_strand_id
1 'polypeptide(L)'
;MPYWRLSGFYFFYFALLGGMYPYWPLYLQQLGYNQADIGLLLAIPMITKVLAPNLWSWLADASGERLAILRLGSFLGFLCFAGILLDQ
;
A
#
# COMPACT_ATOMS: atom_id res chain seq x y z
N MET A 1 7.51 -0.11 27.80
CA MET A 1 7.34 -0.55 26.40
C MET A 1 8.03 0.48 25.51
N PRO A 2 8.84 0.11 24.50
CA PRO A 2 9.67 1.07 23.77
C PRO A 2 8.85 1.86 22.73
N TYR A 3 8.07 2.85 23.21
CA TYR A 3 7.20 3.71 22.39
C TYR A 3 7.96 4.50 21.32
N TRP A 4 9.25 4.76 21.54
CA TRP A 4 10.09 5.61 20.70
C TRP A 4 10.31 5.08 19.28
N ARG A 5 10.43 3.75 19.11
CA ARG A 5 10.58 3.13 17.78
C ARG A 5 9.30 3.25 16.95
N LEU A 6 8.15 3.09 17.60
CA LEU A 6 6.84 3.23 16.94
C LEU A 6 6.54 4.68 16.59
N SER A 7 6.78 5.62 17.52
CA SER A 7 6.57 7.04 17.25
C SER A 7 7.47 7.58 16.14
N GLY A 8 8.76 7.19 16.11
CA GLY A 8 9.66 7.57 15.03
C GLY A 8 9.19 7.05 13.67
N PHE A 9 8.78 5.79 13.61
CA PHE A 9 8.23 5.20 12.38
C PHE A 9 6.97 5.94 11.90
N TYR A 10 6.02 6.20 12.80
CA TYR A 10 4.82 6.96 12.47
C TYR A 10 5.12 8.40 12.05
N PHE A 11 6.11 9.05 12.68
CA PHE A 11 6.53 10.40 12.31
C PHE A 11 7.03 10.46 10.87
N PHE A 12 7.97 9.60 10.48
CA PHE A 12 8.48 9.57 9.10
C PHE A 12 7.40 9.15 8.11
N TYR A 13 6.54 8.19 8.48
CA TYR A 13 5.43 7.77 7.65
C TYR A 13 4.48 8.93 7.37
N PHE A 14 4.01 9.64 8.40
CA PHE A 14 3.10 10.77 8.22
C PHE A 14 3.76 12.01 7.62
N ALA A 15 5.05 12.25 7.88
CA ALA A 15 5.79 13.33 7.24
C ALA A 15 5.91 13.10 5.73
N LEU A 16 6.23 11.88 5.31
CA LEU A 16 6.31 11.52 3.89
C LEU A 16 4.93 11.53 3.23
N LEU A 17 3.89 11.00 3.91
CA LEU A 17 2.52 11.02 3.40
C LEU A 17 2.00 12.46 3.29
N GLY A 18 2.18 13.28 4.33
CA GLY A 18 1.74 14.67 4.36
C GLY A 18 2.52 15.56 3.39
N GLY A 19 3.79 15.24 3.10
CA GLY A 19 4.60 15.95 2.11
C GLY A 19 4.33 15.49 0.68
N MET A 20 4.06 14.20 0.44
CA MET A 20 3.93 13.68 -0.92
C MET A 20 2.50 13.79 -1.46
N TYR A 21 1.49 13.50 -0.63
CA TYR A 21 0.09 13.43 -1.07
C TYR A 21 -0.48 14.76 -1.62
N PRO A 22 -0.22 15.94 -1.03
CA PRO A 22 -0.72 17.21 -1.57
C PRO A 22 0.14 17.78 -2.70
N TYR A 23 1.42 17.42 -2.79
CA TYR A 23 2.31 17.90 -3.85
C TYR A 23 2.27 17.05 -5.11
N TRP A 24 1.85 15.78 -5.02
CA TRP A 24 1.73 14.87 -6.17
C TRP A 24 0.80 15.38 -7.29
N PRO A 25 -0.42 15.91 -7.00
CA PRO A 25 -1.28 16.50 -8.02
C PRO A 25 -0.66 17.74 -8.67
N LEU A 26 0.02 18.57 -7.86
CA LEU A 26 0.66 19.80 -8.31
C LEU A 26 1.86 19.51 -9.22
N TYR A 27 2.62 18.47 -8.90
CA TYR A 27 3.73 17.99 -9.72
C TYR A 27 3.24 17.49 -11.09
N LEU A 28 2.18 16.69 -11.11
CA LEU A 28 1.58 16.24 -12.37
C LEU A 28 1.02 17.42 -13.19
N GLN A 29 0.46 18.43 -12.52
CA GLN A 29 0.02 19.66 -13.18
C GLN A 29 1.20 20.43 -13.80
N GLN A 30 2.35 20.51 -13.13
CA GLN A 30 3.57 21.13 -13.67
C GLN A 30 4.16 20.35 -14.86
N LEU A 31 3.97 19.03 -14.92
CA LEU A 31 4.34 18.21 -16.08
C LEU A 31 3.44 18.43 -17.31
N GLY A 32 2.37 19.22 -17.19
CA GLY A 32 1.45 19.51 -18.28
C GLY A 32 0.31 18.50 -18.44
N TYR A 33 0.09 17.63 -17.45
CA TYR A 33 -1.07 16.73 -17.47
C TYR A 33 -2.38 17.51 -17.32
N ASN A 34 -3.41 17.06 -18.04
CA ASN A 34 -4.74 17.63 -17.94
C ASN A 34 -5.38 17.26 -16.58
N GLN A 35 -6.26 18.12 -16.06
CA GLN A 35 -6.90 17.92 -14.75
C GLN A 35 -7.66 16.58 -14.66
N ALA A 36 -8.24 16.12 -15.78
CA ALA A 36 -8.90 14.83 -15.89
C ALA A 36 -7.93 13.65 -15.68
N ASP A 37 -6.74 13.71 -16.29
CA ASP A 37 -5.72 12.65 -16.19
C ASP A 37 -5.14 12.58 -14.77
N ILE A 38 -4.93 13.74 -14.14
CA ILE A 38 -4.49 13.82 -12.74
C ILE A 38 -5.54 13.18 -11.82
N GLY A 39 -6.82 13.47 -12.04
CA GLY A 39 -7.91 12.84 -11.31
C GLY A 39 -7.94 11.32 -11.47
N LEU A 40 -7.69 10.82 -12.70
CA LEU A 40 -7.64 9.39 -12.99
C LEU A 40 -6.42 8.73 -12.31
N LEU A 41 -5.24 9.34 -12.38
CA LEU A 41 -4.03 8.88 -11.71
C LEU A 41 -4.18 8.82 -10.19
N LEU A 42 -4.84 9.81 -9.58
CA LEU A 42 -5.14 9.85 -8.15
C LEU A 42 -6.22 8.84 -7.76
N ALA A 43 -7.13 8.49 -8.68
CA ALA A 43 -8.17 7.49 -8.44
C ALA A 43 -7.61 6.06 -8.38
N ILE A 44 -6.57 5.72 -9.15
CA ILE A 44 -5.96 4.37 -9.18
C ILE A 44 -5.58 3.84 -7.77
N PRO A 45 -4.79 4.56 -6.95
CA PRO A 45 -4.43 4.08 -5.61
C PRO A 45 -5.64 4.03 -4.66
N MET A 46 -6.64 4.89 -4.88
CA MET A 46 -7.88 4.92 -4.10
C MET A 46 -8.76 3.70 -4.42
N ILE A 47 -8.91 3.37 -5.69
CA ILE A 47 -9.58 2.16 -6.18
C ILE A 47 -8.87 0.92 -5.65
N THR A 48 -7.54 0.90 -5.67
CA THR A 48 -6.73 -0.20 -5.14
C THR A 48 -7.00 -0.39 -3.64
N LYS A 49 -7.06 0.70 -2.86
CA LYS A 49 -7.39 0.65 -1.43
C LYS A 49 -8.81 0.16 -1.13
N VAL A 50 -9.75 0.30 -2.06
CA VAL A 50 -11.14 -0.18 -1.89
C VAL A 50 -11.28 -1.62 -2.38
N LEU A 51 -10.76 -1.93 -3.57
CA LEU A 51 -10.89 -3.24 -4.20
C LEU A 51 -10.00 -4.28 -3.54
N ALA A 52 -8.74 -3.96 -3.21
CA ALA A 52 -7.81 -4.94 -2.65
C ALA A 52 -8.35 -5.58 -1.36
N PRO A 53 -8.74 -4.85 -0.30
CA PRO A 53 -9.23 -5.49 0.91
C PRO A 53 -10.55 -6.23 0.67
N ASN A 54 -11.45 -5.73 -0.20
CA ASN A 54 -12.69 -6.44 -0.53
C ASN A 54 -12.44 -7.76 -1.28
N LEU A 55 -11.55 -7.77 -2.26
CA LEU A 55 -11.17 -8.99 -2.99
C LEU A 55 -10.50 -10.01 -2.07
N TRP A 56 -9.55 -9.56 -1.24
CA TRP A 56 -8.87 -10.44 -0.28
C TRP A 56 -9.80 -10.93 0.83
N SER A 57 -10.76 -10.11 1.27
CA SER A 57 -11.75 -10.50 2.28
C SER A 57 -12.80 -11.45 1.72
N TRP A 58 -13.24 -11.23 0.48
CA TRP A 58 -14.15 -12.14 -0.21
C TRP A 58 -13.49 -13.49 -0.52
N LEU A 59 -12.22 -13.50 -0.97
CA LEU A 59 -11.45 -14.74 -1.08
C LEU A 59 -11.28 -15.42 0.29
N ALA A 60 -11.03 -14.63 1.35
CA ALA A 60 -10.90 -15.13 2.72
C ALA A 60 -12.18 -15.78 3.24
N ASP A 61 -13.33 -15.19 2.94
CA ASP A 61 -14.62 -15.66 3.40
C ASP A 61 -15.19 -16.79 2.52
N ALA A 62 -14.95 -16.78 1.21
CA ALA A 62 -15.40 -17.85 0.30
C ALA A 62 -14.71 -19.20 0.57
N SER A 63 -13.53 -19.19 1.17
CA SER A 63 -12.79 -20.42 1.52
C SER A 63 -13.11 -20.97 2.91
N GLY A 64 -13.83 -20.22 3.77
CA GLY A 64 -14.13 -20.60 5.16
C GLY A 64 -12.92 -20.68 6.10
N GLU A 65 -11.70 -20.71 5.58
CA GLU A 65 -10.44 -20.94 6.29
C GLU A 65 -9.59 -19.66 6.27
N ARG A 66 -10.07 -18.61 6.97
CA ARG A 66 -9.35 -17.32 7.13
C ARG A 66 -7.89 -17.48 7.54
N LEU A 67 -7.56 -18.54 8.31
CA LEU A 67 -6.19 -18.85 8.73
C LEU A 67 -5.30 -19.39 7.59
N ALA A 68 -5.85 -20.14 6.64
CA ALA A 68 -5.09 -20.72 5.53
C ALA A 68 -4.62 -19.64 4.55
N ILE A 69 -5.48 -18.66 4.27
CA ILE A 69 -5.14 -17.53 3.38
C ILE A 69 -4.14 -16.59 4.06
N LEU A 70 -4.28 -16.36 5.37
CA LEU A 70 -3.29 -15.61 6.13
C LEU A 70 -1.93 -16.32 6.16
N ARG A 71 -1.91 -17.65 6.30
CA ARG A 71 -0.68 -18.47 6.21
C ARG A 71 -0.07 -18.44 4.82
N LEU A 72 -0.87 -18.57 3.76
CA LEU A 72 -0.39 -18.49 2.36
C LEU A 72 0.14 -17.10 2.04
N GLY A 73 -0.55 -16.03 2.45
CA GLY A 73 -0.08 -14.66 2.30
C GLY A 73 1.23 -14.41 3.06
N SER A 74 1.35 -14.94 4.28
CA SER A 74 2.59 -14.86 5.07
C SER A 74 3.72 -15.69 4.45
N PHE A 75 3.42 -16.85 3.86
CA PHE A 75 4.40 -17.71 3.19
C PHE A 75 4.88 -17.12 1.87
N LEU A 76 3.98 -16.57 1.05
CA LEU A 76 4.34 -15.81 -0.15
C LEU A 76 5.13 -14.55 0.19
N GLY A 77 4.74 -13.83 1.26
CA GLY A 77 5.51 -12.71 1.79
C GLY A 77 6.92 -13.12 2.22
N PHE A 78 7.05 -14.24 2.92
CA PHE A 78 8.34 -14.82 3.30
C PHE A 78 9.18 -15.21 2.07
N LEU A 79 8.59 -15.82 1.05
CA LEU A 79 9.29 -16.18 -0.19
C LEU A 79 9.75 -14.96 -0.98
N CYS A 80 8.92 -13.91 -1.09
CA CYS A 80 9.33 -12.66 -1.71
C CYS A 80 10.50 -12.01 -0.96
N PHE A 81 10.44 -11.98 0.38
CA PHE A 81 11.53 -11.44 1.20
C PHE A 81 12.79 -12.30 1.14
N ALA A 82 12.65 -13.62 1.10
CA ALA A 82 13.76 -14.55 0.96
C ALA A 82 14.40 -14.48 -0.44
N GLY A 83 13.60 -14.24 -1.49
CA GLY A 83 14.09 -14.03 -2.85
C GLY A 83 14.94 -12.76 -2.97
N ILE A 84 14.56 -11.69 -2.28
CA ILE A 84 15.36 -10.46 -2.18
C ILE A 84 16.71 -10.71 -1.49
N LEU A 85 16.78 -11.63 -0.52
CA LEU A 85 18.03 -12.01 0.17
C LEU A 85 18.95 -12.89 -0.67
N LEU A 86 18.43 -13.60 -1.67
CA LEU A 86 19.24 -14.41 -2.59
C LEU A 86 19.78 -13.58 -3.77
N ASP A 87 19.19 -12.42 -4.03
CA ASP A 87 19.63 -11.45 -5.04
C ASP A 87 20.59 -10.37 -4.45
N GLN A 88 21.05 -10.57 -3.20
CA GLN A 88 21.99 -9.71 -2.47
C GLN A 88 23.30 -10.44 -2.20
#